data_AF-A0A2D6TPT0-F1
#
_entry.id   AF-A0A2D6TPT0-F1
#
_cell.length_a   1.000
_cell.length_b   1.000
_cell.length_c   1.000
_cell.angle_alpha   90.00
_cell.angle_beta   90.00
_cell.angle_gamma   90.00
#
_symmetry.space_group_name_H-M   'P 1'
#
loop_
_entity.id
_entity.type
_entity.pdbx_description
1 polymer ?
#
loop_
_entity_poly.entity_id
_entity_poly.type
_entity_poly.pdbx_seq_one_letter_code
_entity_poly.pdbx_strand_id
1 'polypeptide(L)'
;MYGEFVWWQGVVENRIDPLKLGRCRVRILGYHSNQKDLMPTDELPWAYPSQPITSAAMNGVGTTPMGPVEGTWVFGFFRDGNNAQEPVITGTFGGIPDAEAVPNLGFNDPTGRYPLTTHILEPDTNRLARGNGALPVPSADGDGPYNGENAPSLDKKRKTRQKDVPVGIAATMYDDAASPPDGTIPNTENTKLYDVAPWNEPNPRYGGVADSDTTYLETTKRSSVYPKNHVRMSECGHVEEWDDTPTAERMHRMHCSGTFEEVQADGTKITKIVGNEYEITAGYKDVWIKGAVNITIGEKGDAEAKKGECRVLYYGDLVQEVYGDYHLNVHGDMRTKISGNEAREVLADRKIVINGEDDLSVHKNQIINIDDNLTYTIGGNLKETVKKNVDENYGNGVPNFPPGNHTTLVYGSSMLSNVTGKYTLTVKDDMKISTTANYNLNVTGNST
;
A
#
# COMPACT_ATOMS: atom_id res chain seq x y z
N MET A 1 -66.01 7.79 -1.29
CA MET A 1 -65.55 7.54 -2.68
C MET A 1 -64.19 8.22 -2.77
N TYR A 2 -63.13 7.51 -3.12
CA TYR A 2 -61.81 8.14 -3.32
C TYR A 2 -61.98 9.27 -4.35
N GLY A 3 -61.36 10.44 -4.11
CA GLY A 3 -61.47 11.60 -5.00
C GLY A 3 -60.94 11.29 -6.40
N GLU A 4 -61.30 12.11 -7.39
CA GLU A 4 -60.75 12.00 -8.75
C GLU A 4 -59.22 12.13 -8.72
N PHE A 5 -58.53 11.29 -9.51
CA PHE A 5 -57.07 11.33 -9.59
C PHE A 5 -56.62 12.54 -10.41
N VAL A 6 -56.01 13.52 -9.75
CA VAL A 6 -55.49 14.74 -10.39
C VAL A 6 -53.97 14.70 -10.34
N TRP A 7 -53.33 14.51 -11.49
CA TRP A 7 -51.88 14.54 -11.62
C TRP A 7 -51.37 15.98 -11.79
N TRP A 8 -50.10 16.18 -11.48
CA TRP A 8 -49.44 17.47 -11.66
C TRP A 8 -47.93 17.32 -11.93
N GLN A 9 -47.35 18.41 -12.43
CA GLN A 9 -45.90 18.58 -12.55
C GLN A 9 -45.49 19.92 -11.93
N GLY A 10 -44.28 19.99 -11.40
CA GLY A 10 -43.80 21.21 -10.76
C GLY A 10 -42.32 21.16 -10.46
N VAL A 11 -41.82 22.23 -9.85
CA VAL A 11 -40.41 22.38 -9.49
C VAL A 11 -40.28 22.53 -7.98
N VAL A 12 -39.35 21.78 -7.40
CA VAL A 12 -38.99 21.91 -5.97
C VAL A 12 -38.26 23.24 -5.75
N GLU A 13 -38.76 24.06 -4.84
CA GLU A 13 -38.10 25.34 -4.47
C GLU A 13 -37.49 25.32 -3.08
N ASN A 14 -37.94 24.42 -2.19
CA ASN A 14 -37.39 24.28 -0.85
C ASN A 14 -37.60 22.85 -0.33
N ARG A 15 -36.54 22.26 0.23
CA ARG A 15 -36.54 20.89 0.80
C ARG A 15 -36.22 20.83 2.29
N ILE A 16 -36.12 21.98 2.96
CA ILE A 16 -35.80 22.09 4.39
C ILE A 16 -37.09 21.88 5.20
N ASP A 17 -37.55 20.63 5.26
CA ASP A 17 -38.74 20.23 6.00
C ASP A 17 -38.51 20.30 7.52
N PRO A 18 -39.22 21.17 8.28
CA PRO A 18 -39.05 21.25 9.73
C PRO A 18 -39.43 19.96 10.46
N LEU A 19 -40.28 19.11 9.86
CA LEU A 19 -40.69 17.83 10.43
C LEU A 19 -39.80 16.66 10.01
N LYS A 20 -38.85 16.88 9.08
CA LYS A 20 -37.92 15.85 8.59
C LYS A 20 -38.63 14.62 8.02
N LEU A 21 -39.80 14.81 7.39
CA LEU A 21 -40.59 13.77 6.73
C LEU A 21 -40.22 13.60 5.24
N GLY A 22 -39.26 14.40 4.77
CA GLY A 22 -38.84 14.45 3.37
C GLY A 22 -39.76 15.28 2.47
N ARG A 23 -40.63 16.11 3.07
CA ARG A 23 -41.54 16.95 2.30
C ARG A 23 -40.77 18.04 1.56
N CYS A 24 -41.25 18.42 0.39
CA CYS A 24 -40.70 19.52 -0.38
C CYS A 24 -41.78 20.55 -0.70
N ARG A 25 -41.42 21.83 -0.73
CA ARG A 25 -42.28 22.87 -1.29
C ARG A 25 -42.12 22.88 -2.80
N VAL A 26 -43.22 22.62 -3.50
CA VAL A 26 -43.25 22.47 -4.96
C VAL A 26 -44.10 23.56 -5.57
N ARG A 27 -43.55 24.29 -6.55
CA ARG A 27 -44.33 25.19 -7.39
C ARG A 27 -44.95 24.38 -8.52
N ILE A 28 -46.28 24.25 -8.51
CA ILE A 28 -47.03 23.34 -9.37
C ILE A 28 -47.54 24.08 -10.60
N LEU A 29 -47.22 23.58 -11.79
CA LEU A 29 -47.62 24.20 -13.06
C LEU A 29 -49.15 24.24 -13.18
N GLY A 30 -49.67 25.39 -13.63
CA GLY A 30 -51.10 25.64 -13.78
C GLY A 30 -51.81 26.06 -12.49
N TYR A 31 -51.31 25.66 -11.32
CA TYR A 31 -51.90 26.01 -10.01
C TYR A 31 -51.21 27.20 -9.35
N HIS A 32 -49.90 27.32 -9.55
CA HIS A 32 -49.06 28.26 -8.82
C HIS A 32 -48.48 29.34 -9.76
N SER A 33 -48.58 30.62 -9.38
CA SER A 33 -48.00 31.74 -10.16
C SER A 33 -46.48 31.65 -10.22
N ASN A 34 -45.86 32.07 -11.33
CA ASN A 34 -44.40 32.19 -11.44
C ASN A 34 -43.85 33.44 -10.73
N GLN A 35 -44.69 34.40 -10.34
CA GLN A 35 -44.26 35.61 -9.65
C GLN A 35 -44.15 35.34 -8.15
N LYS A 36 -42.94 35.44 -7.59
CA LYS A 36 -42.70 35.19 -6.17
C LYS A 36 -43.32 36.24 -5.25
N ASP A 37 -43.56 37.45 -5.74
CA ASP A 37 -44.26 38.50 -4.99
C ASP A 37 -45.74 38.15 -4.76
N LEU A 38 -46.36 37.40 -5.68
CA LEU A 38 -47.75 36.96 -5.55
C LEU A 38 -47.87 35.67 -4.73
N MET A 39 -46.85 34.82 -4.79
CA MET A 39 -46.84 33.57 -4.05
C MET A 39 -45.40 33.18 -3.68
N PRO A 40 -44.92 33.64 -2.52
CA PRO A 40 -43.60 33.36 -2.01
C PRO A 40 -43.33 31.86 -1.89
N THR A 41 -42.07 31.45 -2.03
CA THR A 41 -41.64 30.05 -1.86
C THR A 41 -42.08 29.47 -0.52
N ASP A 42 -42.10 30.29 0.55
CA ASP A 42 -42.48 29.83 1.88
C ASP A 42 -43.98 29.62 2.09
N GLU A 43 -44.82 30.09 1.18
CA GLU A 43 -46.28 29.90 1.24
C GLU A 43 -46.73 28.66 0.48
N LEU A 44 -45.85 28.04 -0.31
CA LEU A 44 -46.14 26.81 -1.04
C LEU A 44 -46.50 25.66 -0.07
N PRO A 45 -47.56 24.86 -0.37
CA PRO A 45 -47.86 23.65 0.37
C PRO A 45 -46.71 22.64 0.36
N TRP A 46 -46.61 21.86 1.44
CA TRP A 46 -45.66 20.77 1.55
C TRP A 46 -46.16 19.53 0.79
N ALA A 47 -45.42 19.10 -0.23
CA ALA A 47 -45.69 17.87 -0.95
C ALA A 47 -44.98 16.66 -0.30
N TYR A 48 -45.71 15.57 -0.12
CA TYR A 48 -45.20 14.34 0.53
C TYR A 48 -44.53 13.42 -0.49
N PRO A 49 -43.34 12.86 -0.22
CA PRO A 49 -42.73 11.87 -1.10
C PRO A 49 -43.39 10.50 -0.96
N SER A 50 -43.74 9.89 -2.09
CA SER A 50 -44.06 8.48 -2.20
C SER A 50 -42.76 7.68 -2.38
N GLN A 51 -42.40 6.91 -1.36
CA GLN A 51 -41.16 6.11 -1.38
C GLN A 51 -41.31 4.86 -2.26
N PRO A 52 -40.22 4.33 -2.85
CA PRO A 52 -40.26 3.05 -3.56
C PRO A 52 -40.61 1.92 -2.59
N ILE A 53 -41.24 0.85 -3.11
CA ILE A 53 -41.69 -0.30 -2.28
C ILE A 53 -40.54 -1.05 -1.58
N THR A 54 -39.30 -0.82 -2.00
CA THR A 54 -38.09 -1.33 -1.34
C THR A 54 -37.74 -0.57 -0.05
N SER A 55 -38.42 0.54 0.24
CA SER A 55 -38.33 1.28 1.49
C SER A 55 -39.60 1.07 2.33
N ALA A 56 -39.47 0.50 3.52
CA ALA A 56 -40.61 0.19 4.39
C ALA A 56 -41.27 1.44 5.01
N ALA A 57 -40.54 2.55 5.11
CA ALA A 57 -41.00 3.81 5.69
C ALA A 57 -41.61 3.68 7.11
N MET A 58 -41.07 2.76 7.91
CA MET A 58 -41.65 2.39 9.21
C MET A 58 -40.57 2.33 10.30
N ASN A 59 -40.71 3.11 11.38
CA ASN A 59 -39.84 3.08 12.57
C ASN A 59 -38.31 3.05 12.28
N GLY A 60 -37.86 3.83 11.29
CA GLY A 60 -36.44 3.89 10.90
C GLY A 60 -35.98 2.80 9.91
N VAL A 61 -36.88 1.91 9.48
CA VAL A 61 -36.62 0.92 8.44
C VAL A 61 -37.00 1.50 7.08
N GLY A 62 -36.02 1.62 6.18
CA GLY A 62 -36.20 2.15 4.82
C GLY A 62 -35.03 3.00 4.37
N THR A 63 -35.19 3.64 3.22
CA THR A 63 -34.24 4.65 2.69
C THR A 63 -34.67 6.05 3.13
N THR A 64 -33.73 6.98 3.15
CA THR A 64 -34.05 8.40 3.36
C THR A 64 -35.05 8.86 2.27
N PRO A 65 -36.17 9.51 2.63
CA PRO A 65 -37.18 9.99 1.67
C PRO A 65 -36.73 11.28 0.97
N MET A 66 -35.44 11.34 0.58
CA MET A 66 -34.81 12.51 -0.03
C MET A 66 -34.06 12.12 -1.29
N GLY A 67 -34.09 13.02 -2.25
CA GLY A 67 -33.46 12.89 -3.56
C GLY A 67 -33.47 14.22 -4.30
N PRO A 68 -34.65 14.88 -4.44
CA PRO A 68 -34.74 16.19 -5.07
C PRO A 68 -33.86 17.27 -4.39
N VAL A 69 -33.19 18.05 -5.22
CA VAL A 69 -32.58 19.35 -4.87
C VAL A 69 -33.49 20.49 -5.32
N GLU A 70 -33.24 21.71 -4.85
CA GLU A 70 -33.88 22.91 -5.37
C GLU A 70 -33.70 23.00 -6.90
N GLY A 71 -34.77 23.32 -7.64
CA GLY A 71 -34.78 23.27 -9.11
C GLY A 71 -35.17 21.91 -9.72
N THR A 72 -35.30 20.84 -8.92
CA THR A 72 -35.70 19.52 -9.45
C THR A 72 -37.14 19.53 -9.96
N TRP A 73 -37.33 19.06 -11.18
CA TRP A 73 -38.65 18.80 -11.75
C TRP A 73 -39.24 17.51 -11.19
N VAL A 74 -40.48 17.59 -10.70
CA VAL A 74 -41.17 16.50 -10.02
C VAL A 74 -42.53 16.22 -10.67
N PHE A 75 -42.91 14.95 -10.63
CA PHE A 75 -44.22 14.43 -11.00
C PHE A 75 -44.96 13.97 -9.76
N GLY A 76 -46.28 14.19 -9.75
CA GLY A 76 -47.09 13.83 -8.60
C GLY A 76 -48.59 13.85 -8.85
N PHE A 77 -49.34 13.70 -7.76
CA PHE A 77 -50.80 13.79 -7.76
C PHE A 77 -51.31 14.44 -6.47
N PHE A 78 -52.55 14.92 -6.46
CA PHE A 78 -53.23 15.38 -5.25
C PHE A 78 -54.04 14.24 -4.64
N ARG A 79 -53.78 13.90 -3.37
CA ARG A 79 -54.51 12.80 -2.71
C ARG A 79 -55.94 13.18 -2.33
N ASP A 80 -56.26 14.47 -2.35
CA ASP A 80 -57.58 15.07 -2.14
C ASP A 80 -58.29 15.47 -3.45
N GLY A 81 -57.76 15.07 -4.61
CA GLY A 81 -58.37 15.29 -5.93
C GLY A 81 -58.42 16.77 -6.34
N ASN A 82 -59.56 17.22 -6.88
CA ASN A 82 -59.73 18.58 -7.41
C ASN A 82 -59.60 19.71 -6.38
N ASN A 83 -59.59 19.38 -5.08
CA ASN A 83 -59.31 20.37 -4.04
C ASN A 83 -57.86 20.87 -4.06
N ALA A 84 -56.94 20.04 -4.57
CA ALA A 84 -55.54 20.39 -4.82
C ALA A 84 -54.77 20.93 -3.60
N GLN A 85 -55.06 20.43 -2.39
CA GLN A 85 -54.43 20.91 -1.15
C GLN A 85 -53.35 19.95 -0.62
N GLU A 86 -53.40 18.66 -0.99
CA GLU A 86 -52.52 17.64 -0.43
C GLU A 86 -51.63 16.98 -1.53
N PRO A 87 -50.57 17.65 -1.98
CA PRO A 87 -49.71 17.15 -3.04
C PRO A 87 -48.82 15.98 -2.59
N VAL A 88 -48.62 15.00 -3.48
CA VAL A 88 -47.73 13.86 -3.32
C VAL A 88 -46.75 13.77 -4.50
N ILE A 89 -45.45 13.72 -4.24
CA ILE A 89 -44.39 13.51 -5.24
C ILE A 89 -44.21 12.00 -5.45
N THR A 90 -44.21 11.53 -6.69
CA THR A 90 -43.99 10.11 -7.03
C THR A 90 -42.75 9.87 -7.88
N GLY A 91 -42.22 10.91 -8.53
CA GLY A 91 -41.02 10.79 -9.36
C GLY A 91 -40.39 12.14 -9.71
N THR A 92 -39.23 12.09 -10.35
CA THR A 92 -38.49 13.25 -10.85
C THR A 92 -38.28 13.15 -12.35
N PHE A 93 -38.16 14.29 -13.02
CA PHE A 93 -37.76 14.36 -14.43
C PHE A 93 -36.34 14.93 -14.56
N GLY A 94 -35.62 14.42 -15.55
CA GLY A 94 -34.42 15.06 -16.09
C GLY A 94 -34.70 15.56 -17.50
N GLY A 95 -33.95 16.56 -17.93
CA GLY A 95 -34.04 17.13 -19.27
C GLY A 95 -32.68 17.60 -19.76
N ILE A 96 -32.71 18.61 -20.62
CA ILE A 96 -31.55 19.38 -21.04
C ILE A 96 -31.85 20.83 -20.61
N PRO A 97 -31.16 21.39 -19.61
CA PRO A 97 -31.34 22.78 -19.22
C PRO A 97 -30.78 23.70 -20.31
N ASP A 98 -31.65 24.50 -20.92
CA ASP A 98 -31.28 25.45 -21.99
C ASP A 98 -30.63 26.74 -21.45
N ALA A 99 -30.84 27.05 -20.17
CA ALA A 99 -30.36 28.27 -19.52
C ALA A 99 -30.15 28.05 -18.02
N GLU A 100 -29.39 28.97 -17.41
CA GLU A 100 -29.23 29.05 -15.96
C GLU A 100 -30.55 29.40 -15.27
N ALA A 101 -30.64 29.07 -13.98
CA ALA A 101 -31.80 29.44 -13.17
C ALA A 101 -31.95 30.97 -13.06
N VAL A 102 -33.19 31.43 -13.02
CA VAL A 102 -33.55 32.83 -12.73
C VAL A 102 -34.13 32.89 -11.31
N PRO A 103 -33.34 33.13 -10.25
CA PRO A 103 -33.76 32.87 -8.87
C PRO A 103 -34.92 33.72 -8.37
N ASN A 104 -35.14 34.88 -8.98
CA ASN A 104 -36.25 35.78 -8.64
C ASN A 104 -37.61 35.30 -9.19
N LEU A 105 -37.60 34.37 -10.15
CA LEU A 105 -38.81 33.79 -10.70
C LEU A 105 -39.08 32.43 -10.04
N GLY A 106 -40.36 32.06 -9.97
CA GLY A 106 -40.79 30.74 -9.60
C GLY A 106 -40.36 29.69 -10.64
N PHE A 107 -40.51 28.41 -10.29
CA PHE A 107 -40.09 27.28 -11.12
C PHE A 107 -38.57 27.20 -11.36
N ASN A 108 -37.80 27.82 -10.48
CA ASN A 108 -36.34 27.86 -10.49
C ASN A 108 -35.83 27.55 -9.09
N ASP A 109 -34.58 27.09 -8.99
CA ASP A 109 -33.85 27.06 -7.72
C ASP A 109 -33.73 28.49 -7.15
N PRO A 110 -34.30 28.78 -5.96
CA PRO A 110 -34.20 30.11 -5.35
C PRO A 110 -32.78 30.53 -4.97
N THR A 111 -31.84 29.57 -4.88
CA THR A 111 -30.42 29.84 -4.59
C THR A 111 -29.59 30.08 -5.86
N GLY A 112 -30.14 29.75 -7.03
CA GLY A 112 -29.43 29.84 -8.32
C GLY A 112 -28.28 28.85 -8.48
N ARG A 113 -28.22 27.78 -7.67
CA ARG A 113 -27.18 26.76 -7.74
C ARG A 113 -27.45 25.73 -8.84
N TYR A 114 -28.71 25.32 -8.98
CA TYR A 114 -29.15 24.33 -9.96
C TYR A 114 -30.06 24.95 -11.03
N PRO A 115 -29.92 24.55 -12.31
CA PRO A 115 -28.91 23.63 -12.86
C PRO A 115 -27.48 24.18 -12.71
N LEU A 116 -26.49 23.28 -12.62
CA LEU A 116 -25.09 23.71 -12.50
C LEU A 116 -24.68 24.44 -13.78
N THR A 117 -24.00 25.58 -13.65
CA THR A 117 -23.53 26.38 -14.81
C THR A 117 -22.62 25.60 -15.75
N THR A 118 -21.86 24.63 -15.20
CA THR A 118 -21.00 23.71 -15.96
C THR A 118 -21.77 22.62 -16.72
N HIS A 119 -23.10 22.54 -16.54
CA HIS A 119 -23.98 21.51 -17.09
C HIS A 119 -25.15 22.10 -17.91
N ILE A 120 -25.03 23.34 -18.38
CA ILE A 120 -26.00 23.95 -19.31
C ILE A 120 -25.81 23.39 -20.73
N LEU A 121 -26.92 23.23 -21.46
CA LEU A 121 -26.98 22.63 -22.81
C LEU A 121 -26.48 21.17 -22.87
N GLU A 122 -26.51 20.44 -21.76
CA GLU A 122 -26.23 19.01 -21.73
C GLU A 122 -27.30 18.21 -20.97
N PRO A 123 -27.51 16.92 -21.28
CA PRO A 123 -28.48 16.11 -20.53
C PRO A 123 -28.15 16.03 -19.03
N ASP A 124 -29.18 16.19 -18.18
CA ASP A 124 -29.07 16.04 -16.71
C ASP A 124 -28.59 14.64 -16.29
N THR A 125 -28.73 13.64 -17.17
CA THR A 125 -28.14 12.31 -16.99
C THR A 125 -26.63 12.42 -16.75
N ASN A 126 -26.18 11.86 -15.63
CA ASN A 126 -24.77 11.91 -15.20
C ASN A 126 -23.82 11.54 -16.34
N ARG A 127 -22.77 12.36 -16.53
CA ARG A 127 -21.80 12.17 -17.61
C ARG A 127 -21.23 10.75 -17.68
N LEU A 128 -20.93 10.15 -16.53
CA LEU A 128 -20.41 8.77 -16.44
C LEU A 128 -21.34 7.77 -17.14
N ALA A 129 -22.66 7.88 -16.92
CA ALA A 129 -23.66 6.98 -17.50
C ALA A 129 -23.80 7.14 -19.03
N ARG A 130 -23.51 8.34 -19.55
CA ARG A 130 -23.55 8.62 -21.00
C ARG A 130 -22.42 7.89 -21.74
N GLY A 131 -21.26 7.75 -21.11
CA GLY A 131 -20.08 7.08 -21.69
C GLY A 131 -19.53 7.79 -22.94
N ASN A 132 -18.44 7.27 -23.50
CA ASN A 132 -17.82 7.77 -24.75
C ASN A 132 -17.94 6.78 -25.91
N GLY A 133 -18.15 5.49 -25.63
CA GLY A 133 -18.27 4.41 -26.60
C GLY A 133 -17.02 4.04 -27.43
N ALA A 134 -15.92 4.81 -27.39
CA ALA A 134 -14.73 4.62 -28.22
C ALA A 134 -13.41 4.72 -27.42
N LEU A 135 -12.37 4.02 -27.92
CA LEU A 135 -10.98 4.09 -27.42
C LEU A 135 -10.01 4.57 -28.52
N PRO A 136 -8.86 5.17 -28.17
CA PRO A 136 -8.53 5.64 -26.83
C PRO A 136 -9.47 6.79 -26.44
N VAL A 137 -9.75 6.92 -25.14
CA VAL A 137 -10.52 8.07 -24.67
C VAL A 137 -9.65 9.33 -24.83
N PRO A 138 -10.21 10.46 -25.28
CA PRO A 138 -9.46 11.70 -25.36
C PRO A 138 -8.85 12.03 -23.99
N SER A 139 -7.59 12.48 -24.00
CA SER A 139 -7.05 13.30 -22.91
C SER A 139 -8.09 14.39 -22.59
N ALA A 140 -8.22 14.76 -21.32
CA ALA A 140 -9.31 15.61 -20.79
C ALA A 140 -9.35 17.06 -21.34
N ASP A 141 -8.80 17.31 -22.52
CA ASP A 141 -8.68 18.60 -23.18
C ASP A 141 -10.02 19.00 -23.84
N GLY A 142 -10.89 19.57 -23.00
CA GLY A 142 -11.62 20.82 -23.28
C GLY A 142 -12.76 20.84 -24.31
N ASP A 143 -12.65 20.16 -25.45
CA ASP A 143 -13.47 20.47 -26.63
C ASP A 143 -14.29 19.28 -27.18
N GLY A 144 -14.46 18.23 -26.38
CA GLY A 144 -15.32 17.08 -26.70
C GLY A 144 -16.77 17.25 -26.21
N PRO A 145 -17.76 16.55 -26.80
CA PRO A 145 -19.10 16.48 -26.22
C PRO A 145 -18.97 15.95 -24.79
N TYR A 146 -19.47 16.70 -23.80
CA TYR A 146 -19.40 16.34 -22.39
C TYR A 146 -19.84 14.88 -22.23
N ASN A 147 -18.90 13.99 -21.88
CA ASN A 147 -19.17 12.56 -21.81
C ASN A 147 -18.54 11.97 -20.55
N GLY A 148 -18.63 10.65 -20.39
CA GLY A 148 -18.14 9.97 -19.19
C GLY A 148 -16.67 10.25 -18.86
N GLU A 149 -15.87 10.58 -19.86
CA GLU A 149 -14.44 10.83 -19.72
C GLU A 149 -14.12 12.21 -19.12
N ASN A 150 -15.10 13.11 -19.10
CA ASN A 150 -15.01 14.46 -18.53
C ASN A 150 -15.77 14.59 -17.19
N ALA A 151 -16.09 13.46 -16.53
CA ALA A 151 -16.74 13.48 -15.24
C ALA A 151 -15.77 13.98 -14.15
N PRO A 152 -16.17 14.89 -13.25
CA PRO A 152 -15.29 15.44 -12.21
C PRO A 152 -14.64 14.39 -11.29
N SER A 153 -15.36 13.31 -10.99
CA SER A 153 -14.82 12.19 -10.19
C SER A 153 -13.70 11.45 -10.90
N LEU A 154 -13.83 11.23 -12.21
CA LEU A 154 -12.82 10.55 -13.02
C LEU A 154 -11.58 11.40 -13.25
N ASP A 155 -11.75 12.71 -13.51
CA ASP A 155 -10.65 13.66 -13.62
C ASP A 155 -9.79 13.66 -12.34
N LYS A 156 -10.45 13.66 -11.18
CA LYS A 156 -9.77 13.55 -9.88
C LYS A 156 -9.00 12.23 -9.73
N LYS A 157 -9.57 11.09 -10.16
CA LYS A 157 -8.86 9.79 -10.13
C LYS A 157 -7.60 9.82 -10.99
N ARG A 158 -7.71 10.33 -12.23
CA ARG A 158 -6.57 10.41 -13.16
C ARG A 158 -5.44 11.29 -12.61
N LYS A 159 -5.76 12.49 -12.10
CA LYS A 159 -4.78 13.43 -11.54
C LYS A 159 -4.07 12.91 -10.29
N THR A 160 -4.70 12.01 -9.54
CA THR A 160 -4.16 11.48 -8.29
C THR A 160 -3.58 10.08 -8.43
N ARG A 161 -3.57 9.50 -9.65
CA ARG A 161 -3.01 8.16 -9.92
C ARG A 161 -1.59 8.03 -9.41
N GLN A 162 -1.30 6.97 -8.67
CA GLN A 162 0.04 6.71 -8.17
C GLN A 162 0.90 6.09 -9.27
N LYS A 163 2.08 6.68 -9.53
CA LYS A 163 3.05 6.20 -10.51
C LYS A 163 4.43 6.03 -9.86
N ASP A 164 5.28 5.24 -10.50
CA ASP A 164 6.67 5.02 -10.14
C ASP A 164 6.88 4.58 -8.68
N VAL A 165 5.97 3.77 -8.13
CA VAL A 165 6.08 3.28 -6.74
C VAL A 165 7.28 2.34 -6.64
N PRO A 166 8.27 2.63 -5.79
CA PRO A 166 9.47 1.82 -5.70
C PRO A 166 9.18 0.45 -5.08
N VAL A 167 10.00 -0.53 -5.46
CA VAL A 167 10.03 -1.88 -4.89
C VAL A 167 11.33 -2.09 -4.12
N GLY A 168 11.33 -3.01 -3.15
CA GLY A 168 12.54 -3.43 -2.46
C GLY A 168 13.46 -4.25 -3.37
N ILE A 169 14.77 -4.09 -3.20
CA ILE A 169 15.79 -4.81 -3.99
C ILE A 169 16.75 -5.59 -3.08
N ALA A 170 17.23 -6.73 -3.57
CA ALA A 170 18.37 -7.43 -2.98
C ALA A 170 19.65 -6.60 -3.17
N ALA A 171 20.56 -6.66 -2.20
CA ALA A 171 21.89 -6.04 -2.32
C ALA A 171 22.83 -6.95 -3.11
N THR A 172 23.61 -6.37 -4.01
CA THR A 172 24.76 -7.03 -4.61
C THR A 172 25.80 -7.33 -3.53
N MET A 173 26.16 -8.59 -3.37
CA MET A 173 27.20 -9.02 -2.42
C MET A 173 28.61 -8.82 -3.03
N TYR A 174 28.85 -7.62 -3.59
CA TYR A 174 30.04 -7.15 -4.31
C TYR A 174 30.82 -8.20 -5.12
N ASP A 175 30.69 -8.14 -6.44
CA ASP A 175 31.61 -8.68 -7.45
C ASP A 175 31.63 -7.63 -8.58
N ASP A 176 32.62 -6.74 -8.56
CA ASP A 176 33.04 -6.02 -9.77
C ASP A 176 34.54 -5.72 -9.69
N ALA A 177 35.24 -6.16 -10.72
CA ALA A 177 36.69 -6.19 -10.90
C ALA A 177 37.32 -4.81 -11.14
N ALA A 178 36.80 -3.74 -10.52
CA ALA A 178 37.27 -2.37 -10.78
C ALA A 178 38.03 -1.69 -9.64
N SER A 179 38.11 -2.28 -8.43
CA SER A 179 39.12 -1.93 -7.41
C SER A 179 39.10 -2.90 -6.22
N PRO A 180 40.26 -3.45 -5.80
CA PRO A 180 40.36 -4.39 -4.67
C PRO A 180 40.05 -3.73 -3.31
N PRO A 181 39.60 -4.49 -2.29
CA PRO A 181 39.56 -5.95 -2.22
C PRO A 181 38.14 -6.52 -2.36
N ASP A 182 37.91 -7.10 -3.53
CA ASP A 182 37.08 -8.27 -3.87
C ASP A 182 36.06 -8.72 -2.83
N GLY A 183 34.78 -8.55 -3.15
CA GLY A 183 33.72 -9.37 -2.59
C GLY A 183 33.73 -10.74 -3.27
N THR A 184 33.01 -11.68 -2.68
CA THR A 184 33.47 -13.07 -2.67
C THR A 184 32.36 -14.11 -2.73
N ILE A 185 31.12 -13.68 -3.02
CA ILE A 185 29.97 -14.57 -3.21
C ILE A 185 29.21 -14.07 -4.44
N PRO A 186 28.99 -14.91 -5.47
CA PRO A 186 28.21 -14.52 -6.65
C PRO A 186 26.75 -14.26 -6.28
N ASN A 187 26.08 -13.40 -7.05
CA ASN A 187 24.64 -13.18 -6.92
C ASN A 187 23.86 -14.48 -7.16
N THR A 188 22.65 -14.54 -6.61
CA THR A 188 21.70 -15.61 -6.91
C THR A 188 21.24 -15.53 -8.37
N GLU A 189 20.82 -16.68 -8.94
CA GLU A 189 20.39 -16.77 -10.35
C GLU A 189 19.15 -15.92 -10.67
N ASN A 190 18.39 -15.48 -9.65
CA ASN A 190 17.23 -14.62 -9.82
C ASN A 190 17.62 -13.14 -9.91
N THR A 191 18.17 -12.75 -11.07
CA THR A 191 18.68 -11.40 -11.33
C THR A 191 17.65 -10.28 -11.14
N LYS A 192 16.35 -10.58 -11.32
CA LYS A 192 15.26 -9.60 -11.19
C LYS A 192 15.11 -9.02 -9.77
N LEU A 193 15.63 -9.69 -8.75
CA LEU A 193 15.58 -9.18 -7.37
C LEU A 193 16.51 -7.97 -7.16
N TYR A 194 17.48 -7.77 -8.06
CA TYR A 194 18.45 -6.68 -8.00
C TYR A 194 18.03 -5.49 -8.89
N ASP A 195 17.05 -5.68 -9.77
CA ASP A 195 16.57 -4.65 -10.69
C ASP A 195 15.56 -3.72 -9.99
N VAL A 196 15.73 -2.40 -10.21
CA VAL A 196 14.73 -1.42 -9.79
C VAL A 196 13.56 -1.46 -10.78
N ALA A 197 12.46 -2.12 -10.39
CA ALA A 197 11.25 -2.27 -11.20
C ALA A 197 10.04 -1.63 -10.49
N PRO A 198 9.86 -0.30 -10.57
CA PRO A 198 8.73 0.35 -9.95
C PRO A 198 7.41 -0.05 -10.63
N TRP A 199 6.29 0.18 -9.94
CA TRP A 199 4.96 -0.13 -10.47
C TRP A 199 4.03 1.07 -10.40
N ASN A 200 3.02 1.06 -11.28
CA ASN A 200 2.00 2.09 -11.36
C ASN A 200 0.64 1.52 -10.93
N GLU A 201 -0.17 2.35 -10.27
CA GLU A 201 -1.59 2.08 -10.11
C GLU A 201 -2.24 1.86 -11.50
N PRO A 202 -3.16 0.89 -11.66
CA PRO A 202 -3.89 0.70 -12.91
C PRO A 202 -4.60 1.97 -13.38
N ASN A 203 -4.71 2.17 -14.70
CA ASN A 203 -5.47 3.28 -15.24
C ASN A 203 -6.94 3.19 -14.81
N PRO A 204 -7.58 4.30 -14.39
CA PRO A 204 -8.98 4.30 -14.00
C PRO A 204 -9.90 3.75 -15.11
N ARG A 205 -10.95 3.01 -14.71
CA ARG A 205 -11.99 2.39 -15.56
C ARG A 205 -11.53 1.24 -16.46
N TYR A 206 -10.41 1.38 -17.15
CA TYR A 206 -10.02 0.50 -18.28
C TYR A 206 -8.72 -0.28 -18.05
N GLY A 207 -8.09 -0.08 -16.88
CA GLY A 207 -6.93 -0.86 -16.45
C GLY A 207 -5.67 -0.67 -17.27
N GLY A 208 -4.68 -1.51 -17.00
CA GLY A 208 -3.34 -1.37 -17.55
C GLY A 208 -2.46 -0.48 -16.68
N VAL A 209 -1.18 -0.82 -16.59
CA VAL A 209 -0.22 -0.19 -15.67
C VAL A 209 0.84 0.64 -16.38
N ALA A 210 0.65 0.92 -17.68
CA ALA A 210 1.56 1.75 -18.45
C ALA A 210 1.64 3.19 -17.89
N ASP A 211 2.75 3.87 -18.15
CA ASP A 211 2.94 5.28 -17.74
C ASP A 211 1.93 6.21 -18.42
N SER A 212 1.52 5.85 -19.64
CA SER A 212 0.49 6.52 -20.42
C SER A 212 -0.90 6.36 -19.79
N ASP A 213 -1.65 7.45 -19.70
CA ASP A 213 -3.01 7.49 -19.14
C ASP A 213 -4.09 7.02 -20.14
N THR A 214 -3.69 6.71 -21.37
CA THR A 214 -4.58 6.25 -22.46
C THR A 214 -4.21 4.87 -23.00
N THR A 215 -3.21 4.22 -22.40
CA THR A 215 -2.83 2.84 -22.73
C THR A 215 -3.51 1.89 -21.75
N TYR A 216 -4.56 1.23 -22.23
CA TYR A 216 -5.44 0.36 -21.44
C TYR A 216 -5.13 -1.13 -21.60
N LEU A 217 -5.84 -1.99 -20.87
CA LEU A 217 -5.76 -3.43 -21.06
C LEU A 217 -6.10 -3.81 -22.50
N GLU A 218 -5.36 -4.76 -23.07
CA GLU A 218 -5.64 -5.25 -24.43
C GLU A 218 -7.03 -5.88 -24.54
N THR A 219 -7.56 -6.41 -23.45
CA THR A 219 -8.92 -6.99 -23.39
C THR A 219 -9.99 -5.91 -23.48
N THR A 220 -9.71 -4.66 -23.10
CA THR A 220 -10.65 -3.54 -23.23
C THR A 220 -10.73 -3.08 -24.67
N LYS A 221 -11.88 -3.33 -25.31
CA LYS A 221 -12.10 -3.02 -26.73
C LYS A 221 -12.86 -1.72 -26.96
N ARG A 222 -13.49 -1.19 -25.92
CA ARG A 222 -14.28 0.05 -25.97
C ARG A 222 -14.35 0.71 -24.61
N SER A 223 -14.59 2.02 -24.58
CA SER A 223 -14.99 2.71 -23.35
C SER A 223 -16.46 2.43 -23.05
N SER A 224 -16.88 2.82 -21.86
CA SER A 224 -18.28 2.80 -21.40
C SER A 224 -19.23 3.38 -22.41
N VAL A 225 -20.42 2.78 -22.53
CA VAL A 225 -21.44 3.20 -23.49
C VAL A 225 -22.83 3.21 -22.86
N TYR A 226 -23.58 4.27 -23.12
CA TYR A 226 -25.01 4.30 -22.83
C TYR A 226 -25.78 3.21 -23.61
N PRO A 227 -26.81 2.56 -23.05
CA PRO A 227 -27.39 2.73 -21.71
C PRO A 227 -26.82 1.76 -20.65
N LYS A 228 -25.65 1.18 -20.90
CA LYS A 228 -25.15 0.03 -20.13
C LYS A 228 -24.49 0.39 -18.81
N ASN A 229 -24.17 1.67 -18.62
CA ASN A 229 -23.53 2.14 -17.41
C ASN A 229 -24.54 2.75 -16.44
N HIS A 230 -24.73 2.08 -15.31
CA HIS A 230 -25.69 2.46 -14.28
C HIS A 230 -24.97 3.23 -13.17
N VAL A 231 -25.23 4.54 -13.09
CA VAL A 231 -24.51 5.44 -12.19
C VAL A 231 -25.47 6.08 -11.20
N ARG A 232 -25.07 6.09 -9.93
CA ARG A 232 -25.68 6.91 -8.88
C ARG A 232 -24.66 7.91 -8.36
N MET A 233 -25.02 9.19 -8.34
CA MET A 233 -24.21 10.25 -7.76
C MET A 233 -25.02 11.06 -6.75
N SER A 234 -24.48 11.25 -5.56
CA SER A 234 -25.07 12.15 -4.55
C SER A 234 -24.68 13.62 -4.82
N GLU A 235 -25.42 14.56 -4.22
CA GLU A 235 -25.21 16.00 -4.39
C GLU A 235 -23.77 16.48 -4.12
N CYS A 236 -23.10 15.88 -3.12
CA CYS A 236 -21.72 16.22 -2.76
C CYS A 236 -20.66 15.47 -3.57
N GLY A 237 -21.08 14.55 -4.44
CA GLY A 237 -20.20 13.82 -5.36
C GLY A 237 -19.71 12.46 -4.89
N HIS A 238 -20.39 11.78 -3.96
CA HIS A 238 -20.23 10.32 -3.85
C HIS A 238 -20.76 9.65 -5.12
N VAL A 239 -20.00 8.70 -5.64
CA VAL A 239 -20.32 7.99 -6.89
C VAL A 239 -20.40 6.50 -6.61
N GLU A 240 -21.38 5.86 -7.23
CA GLU A 240 -21.54 4.40 -7.30
C GLU A 240 -21.90 4.03 -8.74
N GLU A 241 -21.30 2.97 -9.25
CA GLU A 241 -21.35 2.66 -10.67
C GLU A 241 -21.27 1.15 -10.92
N TRP A 242 -22.18 0.68 -11.77
CA TRP A 242 -22.20 -0.67 -12.34
C TRP A 242 -22.24 -0.54 -13.86
N ASP A 243 -21.13 -0.86 -14.52
CA ASP A 243 -21.03 -0.78 -15.97
C ASP A 243 -21.16 -2.16 -16.60
N ASP A 244 -22.18 -2.37 -17.43
CA ASP A 244 -22.41 -3.60 -18.20
C ASP A 244 -21.88 -3.46 -19.65
N THR A 245 -21.06 -2.44 -19.94
CA THR A 245 -20.46 -2.27 -21.26
C THR A 245 -19.50 -3.43 -21.55
N PRO A 246 -19.73 -4.23 -22.62
CA PRO A 246 -18.87 -5.36 -22.95
C PRO A 246 -17.41 -4.94 -23.08
N THR A 247 -16.51 -5.69 -22.46
CA THR A 247 -15.05 -5.44 -22.37
C THR A 247 -14.62 -4.26 -21.49
N ALA A 248 -15.57 -3.55 -20.89
CA ALA A 248 -15.34 -2.43 -19.97
C ALA A 248 -16.24 -2.55 -18.73
N GLU A 249 -16.61 -3.78 -18.39
CA GLU A 249 -17.42 -4.09 -17.23
C GLU A 249 -16.71 -3.60 -15.97
N ARG A 250 -17.44 -2.94 -15.06
CA ARG A 250 -16.84 -2.53 -13.79
C ARG A 250 -17.86 -2.37 -12.68
N MET A 251 -17.36 -2.50 -11.45
CA MET A 251 -18.01 -1.98 -10.26
C MET A 251 -17.14 -0.90 -9.65
N HIS A 252 -17.73 0.23 -9.27
CA HIS A 252 -16.96 1.33 -8.70
C HIS A 252 -17.76 2.09 -7.64
N ARG A 253 -17.10 2.42 -6.54
CA ARG A 253 -17.65 3.23 -5.45
C ARG A 253 -16.61 4.22 -4.96
N MET A 254 -16.96 5.50 -4.93
CA MET A 254 -16.02 6.59 -4.61
C MET A 254 -16.64 7.62 -3.66
N HIS A 255 -15.85 8.01 -2.66
CA HIS A 255 -16.12 9.14 -1.80
C HIS A 255 -15.65 10.45 -2.47
N CYS A 256 -16.32 11.59 -2.21
CA CYS A 256 -16.00 12.86 -2.86
C CYS A 256 -14.57 13.37 -2.57
N SER A 257 -13.96 12.92 -1.46
CA SER A 257 -12.57 13.20 -1.11
C SER A 257 -11.54 12.53 -2.04
N GLY A 258 -11.90 11.45 -2.74
CA GLY A 258 -10.99 10.73 -3.63
C GLY A 258 -10.76 9.26 -3.27
N THR A 259 -11.12 8.83 -2.06
CA THR A 259 -11.07 7.40 -1.66
C THR A 259 -12.04 6.58 -2.51
N PHE A 260 -11.60 5.44 -3.04
CA PHE A 260 -12.46 4.59 -3.88
C PHE A 260 -12.12 3.10 -3.82
N GLU A 261 -13.10 2.28 -4.21
CA GLU A 261 -12.93 0.90 -4.62
C GLU A 261 -13.37 0.74 -6.08
N GLU A 262 -12.57 0.05 -6.89
CA GLU A 262 -12.86 -0.26 -8.30
C GLU A 262 -12.53 -1.72 -8.58
N VAL A 263 -13.44 -2.43 -9.25
CA VAL A 263 -13.19 -3.74 -9.85
C VAL A 263 -13.36 -3.58 -11.35
N GLN A 264 -12.28 -3.81 -12.10
CA GLN A 264 -12.22 -3.63 -13.55
C GLN A 264 -12.64 -4.89 -14.31
N ALA A 265 -12.73 -4.81 -15.64
CA ALA A 265 -13.29 -5.87 -16.49
C ALA A 265 -12.52 -7.20 -16.42
N ASP A 266 -11.22 -7.15 -16.14
CA ASP A 266 -10.37 -8.32 -15.95
C ASP A 266 -10.39 -8.88 -14.51
N GLY A 267 -11.19 -8.26 -13.62
CA GLY A 267 -11.25 -8.59 -12.20
C GLY A 267 -10.20 -7.89 -11.34
N THR A 268 -9.35 -7.04 -11.92
CA THR A 268 -8.38 -6.23 -11.16
C THR A 268 -9.12 -5.36 -10.14
N LYS A 269 -8.83 -5.56 -8.85
CA LYS A 269 -9.38 -4.76 -7.76
C LYS A 269 -8.37 -3.68 -7.33
N ILE A 270 -8.86 -2.45 -7.22
CA ILE A 270 -8.14 -1.31 -6.64
C ILE A 270 -8.90 -0.85 -5.41
N THR A 271 -8.18 -0.63 -4.31
CA THR A 271 -8.67 0.06 -3.11
C THR A 271 -7.71 1.19 -2.83
N LYS A 272 -8.18 2.43 -2.98
CA LYS A 272 -7.36 3.62 -2.78
C LYS A 272 -7.90 4.44 -1.64
N ILE A 273 -7.06 4.69 -0.64
CA ILE A 273 -7.38 5.49 0.54
C ILE A 273 -6.59 6.80 0.47
N VAL A 274 -7.29 7.95 0.45
CA VAL A 274 -6.67 9.28 0.48
C VAL A 274 -6.38 9.75 1.91
N GLY A 275 -7.20 9.32 2.87
CA GLY A 275 -7.01 9.60 4.29
C GLY A 275 -6.23 8.49 4.98
N ASN A 276 -6.50 8.29 6.27
CA ASN A 276 -5.96 7.16 7.03
C ASN A 276 -6.81 5.91 6.83
N GLU A 277 -6.17 4.75 6.74
CA GLU A 277 -6.82 3.44 6.76
C GLU A 277 -6.64 2.78 8.13
N TYR A 278 -7.72 2.20 8.65
CA TYR A 278 -7.67 1.34 9.82
C TYR A 278 -8.17 -0.04 9.41
N GLU A 279 -7.29 -1.03 9.39
CA GLU A 279 -7.68 -2.42 9.18
C GLU A 279 -7.81 -3.13 10.53
N ILE A 280 -9.03 -3.47 10.91
CA ILE A 280 -9.34 -4.08 12.21
C ILE A 280 -10.08 -5.39 11.97
N THR A 281 -9.46 -6.51 12.33
CA THR A 281 -10.11 -7.82 12.35
C THR A 281 -10.17 -8.34 13.79
N ALA A 282 -11.38 -8.43 14.34
CA ALA A 282 -11.59 -8.91 15.71
C ALA A 282 -11.60 -10.45 15.82
N GLY A 283 -11.80 -11.14 14.70
CA GLY A 283 -11.67 -12.59 14.60
C GLY A 283 -10.34 -13.00 13.96
N TYR A 284 -10.32 -14.20 13.38
CA TYR A 284 -9.18 -14.66 12.58
C TYR A 284 -9.13 -13.96 11.22
N LYS A 285 -7.91 -13.82 10.69
CA LYS A 285 -7.64 -13.33 9.35
C LYS A 285 -6.62 -14.23 8.67
N ASP A 286 -7.07 -15.08 7.75
CA ASP A 286 -6.19 -15.82 6.86
C ASP A 286 -5.94 -14.98 5.60
N VAL A 287 -4.68 -14.89 5.19
CA VAL A 287 -4.27 -14.14 4.00
C VAL A 287 -3.55 -15.08 3.04
N TRP A 288 -4.13 -15.31 1.87
CA TRP A 288 -3.55 -16.15 0.82
C TRP A 288 -3.33 -15.35 -0.45
N ILE A 289 -2.09 -15.32 -0.92
CA ILE A 289 -1.70 -14.62 -2.14
C ILE A 289 -0.95 -15.61 -3.03
N LYS A 290 -1.57 -15.99 -4.15
CA LYS A 290 -0.99 -16.93 -5.12
C LYS A 290 0.13 -16.30 -5.95
N GLY A 291 0.01 -15.01 -6.24
CA GLY A 291 0.96 -14.24 -7.03
C GLY A 291 2.08 -13.63 -6.18
N ALA A 292 2.80 -12.68 -6.78
CA ALA A 292 3.81 -11.89 -6.07
C ALA A 292 3.17 -10.79 -5.21
N VAL A 293 3.90 -10.34 -4.19
CA VAL A 293 3.49 -9.24 -3.30
C VAL A 293 4.65 -8.25 -3.18
N ASN A 294 4.37 -6.98 -3.45
CA ASN A 294 5.27 -5.87 -3.15
C ASN A 294 4.64 -5.02 -2.05
N ILE A 295 5.40 -4.75 -1.00
CA ILE A 295 4.97 -3.89 0.12
C ILE A 295 5.95 -2.72 0.19
N THR A 296 5.42 -1.51 0.10
CA THR A 296 6.19 -0.26 0.12
C THR A 296 5.64 0.63 1.22
N ILE A 297 6.51 1.12 2.10
CA ILE A 297 6.16 1.94 3.25
C ILE A 297 6.98 3.24 3.16
N GLY A 298 6.30 4.37 3.02
CA GLY A 298 6.92 5.66 2.67
C GLY A 298 6.95 5.94 1.17
N GLU A 299 7.66 6.99 0.78
CA GLU A 299 7.82 7.46 -0.59
C GLU A 299 9.31 7.58 -0.94
N LYS A 300 9.64 7.52 -2.23
CA LYS A 300 11.02 7.69 -2.72
C LYS A 300 11.54 9.10 -2.41
N GLY A 301 12.68 9.17 -1.72
CA GLY A 301 13.47 10.38 -1.50
C GLY A 301 13.88 10.55 -0.04
N ASP A 302 14.92 11.35 0.19
CA ASP A 302 15.57 11.43 1.51
C ASP A 302 14.90 12.40 2.50
N ALA A 303 13.88 13.14 2.04
CA ALA A 303 13.15 14.09 2.87
C ALA A 303 12.42 13.35 3.99
N GLU A 304 12.50 13.86 5.23
CA GLU A 304 11.88 13.23 6.40
C GLU A 304 10.39 12.97 6.21
N ALA A 305 9.68 13.89 5.56
CA ALA A 305 8.25 13.76 5.23
C ALA A 305 7.90 12.58 4.31
N LYS A 306 8.91 12.00 3.63
CA LYS A 306 8.77 10.84 2.73
C LYS A 306 9.09 9.52 3.42
N LYS A 307 9.73 9.54 4.59
CA LYS A 307 10.06 8.31 5.31
C LYS A 307 8.80 7.73 5.95
N GLY A 308 8.66 6.42 5.86
CA GLY A 308 7.64 5.66 6.56
C GLY A 308 8.28 4.70 7.56
N GLU A 309 7.68 4.56 8.74
CA GLU A 309 8.11 3.58 9.73
C GLU A 309 7.22 2.33 9.68
N CYS A 310 7.82 1.16 9.88
CA CYS A 310 7.10 -0.10 10.08
C CYS A 310 7.41 -0.66 11.46
N ARG A 311 6.37 -0.99 12.24
CA ARG A 311 6.51 -1.64 13.54
C ARG A 311 5.58 -2.84 13.57
N VAL A 312 6.15 -4.02 13.76
CA VAL A 312 5.38 -5.27 13.82
C VAL A 312 5.61 -5.91 15.17
N LEU A 313 4.51 -6.14 15.91
CA LEU A 313 4.53 -6.77 17.22
C LEU A 313 3.76 -8.08 17.17
N TYR A 314 4.45 -9.17 17.48
CA TYR A 314 3.86 -10.49 17.68
C TYR A 314 3.87 -10.75 19.19
N TYR A 315 2.69 -10.96 19.78
CA TYR A 315 2.57 -11.33 21.20
C TYR A 315 2.80 -12.83 21.44
N GLY A 316 2.59 -13.64 20.40
CA GLY A 316 2.94 -15.06 20.39
C GLY A 316 4.20 -15.31 19.56
N ASP A 317 4.37 -16.56 19.15
CA ASP A 317 5.52 -16.98 18.35
C ASP A 317 5.39 -16.53 16.88
N LEU A 318 6.53 -16.27 16.24
CA LEU A 318 6.64 -16.01 14.80
C LEU A 318 7.41 -17.16 14.15
N VAL A 319 6.78 -17.81 13.16
CA VAL A 319 7.44 -18.76 12.27
C VAL A 319 7.53 -18.13 10.88
N GLN A 320 8.74 -18.06 10.33
CA GLN A 320 9.00 -17.58 8.98
C GLN A 320 9.73 -18.67 8.21
N GLU A 321 9.05 -19.28 7.23
CA GLU A 321 9.62 -20.30 6.36
C GLU A 321 9.72 -19.74 4.94
N VAL A 322 10.90 -19.88 4.33
CA VAL A 322 11.19 -19.42 2.97
C VAL A 322 11.86 -20.56 2.23
N TYR A 323 11.20 -21.05 1.18
CA TYR A 323 11.71 -22.14 0.34
C TYR A 323 12.82 -21.67 -0.62
N GLY A 324 12.79 -20.41 -1.03
CA GLY A 324 13.84 -19.78 -1.85
C GLY A 324 14.89 -19.07 -1.00
N ASP A 325 15.59 -18.13 -1.60
CA ASP A 325 16.63 -17.36 -0.92
C ASP A 325 16.04 -16.27 0.00
N TYR A 326 16.63 -16.11 1.19
CA TYR A 326 16.26 -15.04 2.13
C TYR A 326 17.24 -13.86 2.01
N HIS A 327 16.81 -12.79 1.33
CA HIS A 327 17.59 -11.56 1.23
C HIS A 327 17.16 -10.55 2.29
N LEU A 328 18.12 -10.09 3.10
CA LEU A 328 17.94 -9.00 4.05
C LEU A 328 18.99 -7.92 3.76
N ASN A 329 18.55 -6.83 3.11
CA ASN A 329 19.39 -5.68 2.81
C ASN A 329 19.01 -4.52 3.74
N VAL A 330 19.89 -4.18 4.67
CA VAL A 330 19.70 -3.08 5.62
C VAL A 330 20.73 -2.00 5.33
N HIS A 331 20.28 -0.84 4.83
CA HIS A 331 21.16 0.28 4.50
C HIS A 331 21.73 1.03 5.72
N GLY A 332 21.05 0.93 6.86
CA GLY A 332 21.49 1.47 8.14
C GLY A 332 21.97 0.38 9.10
N ASP A 333 21.81 0.60 10.41
CA ASP A 333 22.15 -0.38 11.44
C ASP A 333 21.16 -1.56 11.47
N MET A 334 21.68 -2.78 11.63
CA MET A 334 20.90 -3.94 12.09
C MET A 334 21.19 -4.20 13.57
N ARG A 335 20.15 -4.29 14.40
CA ARG A 335 20.27 -4.59 15.84
C ARG A 335 19.37 -5.74 16.22
N THR A 336 19.98 -6.79 16.77
CA THR A 336 19.26 -8.00 17.21
C THR A 336 19.46 -8.19 18.70
N LYS A 337 18.36 -8.41 19.44
CA LYS A 337 18.41 -8.75 20.86
C LYS A 337 17.60 -10.02 21.11
N ILE A 338 18.27 -11.04 21.62
CA ILE A 338 17.67 -12.32 21.96
C ILE A 338 17.86 -12.52 23.46
N SER A 339 16.75 -12.53 24.21
CA SER A 339 16.77 -12.77 25.65
C SER A 339 16.92 -14.25 26.00
N GLY A 340 16.51 -15.13 25.08
CA GLY A 340 16.67 -16.58 25.18
C GLY A 340 17.96 -17.05 24.50
N ASN A 341 17.87 -18.14 23.74
CA ASN A 341 19.00 -18.70 23.01
C ASN A 341 18.93 -18.33 21.53
N GLU A 342 20.10 -18.17 20.90
CA GLU A 342 20.23 -18.14 19.44
C GLU A 342 20.82 -19.48 18.98
N ALA A 343 20.07 -20.20 18.14
CA ALA A 343 20.52 -21.44 17.53
C ALA A 343 20.53 -21.26 16.01
N ARG A 344 21.62 -21.66 15.37
CA ARG A 344 21.80 -21.55 13.91
C ARG A 344 22.47 -22.81 13.37
N GLU A 345 21.87 -23.40 12.36
CA GLU A 345 22.43 -24.49 11.57
C GLU A 345 22.60 -24.00 10.13
N VAL A 346 23.77 -24.26 9.54
CA VAL A 346 24.07 -23.98 8.14
C VAL A 346 24.66 -25.26 7.57
N LEU A 347 23.95 -25.89 6.63
CA LEU A 347 24.33 -27.20 6.08
C LEU A 347 25.47 -27.10 5.05
N ALA A 348 25.61 -25.94 4.41
CA ALA A 348 26.66 -25.63 3.46
C ALA A 348 27.64 -24.62 4.07
N ASP A 349 28.17 -23.71 3.26
CA ASP A 349 29.19 -22.77 3.70
C ASP A 349 28.61 -21.57 4.48
N ARG A 350 29.36 -21.11 5.48
CA ARG A 350 29.11 -19.85 6.18
C ARG A 350 30.26 -18.89 5.91
N LYS A 351 29.92 -17.69 5.43
CA LYS A 351 30.87 -16.58 5.27
C LYS A 351 30.43 -15.34 6.04
N ILE A 352 31.40 -14.66 6.63
CA ILE A 352 31.21 -13.38 7.31
C ILE A 352 32.32 -12.42 6.85
N VAL A 353 31.95 -11.20 6.51
CA VAL A 353 32.87 -10.10 6.18
C VAL A 353 32.51 -8.90 7.04
N ILE A 354 33.48 -8.40 7.80
CA ILE A 354 33.35 -7.23 8.66
C ILE A 354 34.48 -6.28 8.27
N ASN A 355 34.13 -5.15 7.64
CA ASN A 355 35.11 -4.16 7.20
C ASN A 355 35.61 -3.27 8.35
N GLY A 356 34.84 -3.21 9.45
CA GLY A 356 35.20 -2.52 10.68
C GLY A 356 35.82 -3.45 11.72
N GLU A 357 35.54 -3.18 12.99
CA GLU A 357 35.97 -4.00 14.12
C GLU A 357 34.95 -5.11 14.42
N ASP A 358 35.45 -6.30 14.78
CA ASP A 358 34.66 -7.43 15.28
C ASP A 358 35.04 -7.70 16.75
N ASP A 359 34.16 -7.34 17.68
CA ASP A 359 34.36 -7.53 19.13
C ASP A 359 33.40 -8.60 19.66
N LEU A 360 33.96 -9.76 20.01
CA LEU A 360 33.22 -10.88 20.58
C LEU A 360 33.46 -11.00 22.09
N SER A 361 32.39 -10.84 22.86
CA SER A 361 32.40 -11.07 24.31
C SER A 361 31.57 -12.29 24.70
N VAL A 362 32.22 -13.30 25.27
CA VAL A 362 31.58 -14.51 25.80
C VAL A 362 31.79 -14.56 27.31
N HIS A 363 30.71 -14.40 28.08
CA HIS A 363 30.80 -14.30 29.55
C HIS A 363 31.04 -15.64 30.26
N LYS A 364 30.80 -16.77 29.58
CA LYS A 364 31.02 -18.12 30.09
C LYS A 364 32.09 -18.83 29.26
N ASN A 365 31.72 -19.89 28.56
CA ASN A 365 32.65 -20.72 27.80
C ASN A 365 32.42 -20.48 26.31
N GLN A 366 33.51 -20.37 25.56
CA GLN A 366 33.51 -20.49 24.11
C GLN A 366 34.12 -21.85 23.76
N ILE A 367 33.43 -22.63 22.92
CA ILE A 367 33.90 -23.93 22.43
C ILE A 367 33.90 -23.84 20.91
N ILE A 368 35.03 -24.16 20.28
CA ILE A 368 35.21 -24.15 18.83
C ILE A 368 35.72 -25.53 18.44
N ASN A 369 34.84 -26.32 17.81
CA ASN A 369 35.19 -27.64 17.27
C ASN A 369 35.30 -27.52 15.74
N ILE A 370 36.43 -27.97 15.19
CA ILE A 370 36.71 -27.95 13.75
C ILE A 370 37.29 -29.32 13.41
N ASP A 371 36.62 -30.04 12.51
CA ASP A 371 36.97 -31.43 12.19
C ASP A 371 38.14 -31.54 11.20
N ASP A 372 38.39 -30.49 10.42
CA ASP A 372 39.48 -30.41 9.45
C ASP A 372 40.43 -29.26 9.83
N ASN A 373 40.72 -28.33 8.92
CA ASN A 373 41.74 -27.32 9.13
C ASN A 373 41.19 -26.01 9.70
N LEU A 374 41.84 -25.50 10.75
CA LEU A 374 41.71 -24.11 11.19
C LEU A 374 42.90 -23.31 10.65
N THR A 375 42.61 -22.24 9.91
CA THR A 375 43.60 -21.25 9.48
C THR A 375 43.15 -19.87 9.91
N TYR A 376 44.05 -19.11 10.55
CA TYR A 376 43.84 -17.70 10.85
C TYR A 376 45.08 -16.89 10.47
N THR A 377 44.86 -15.74 9.84
CA THR A 377 45.94 -14.84 9.37
C THR A 377 45.75 -13.48 10.02
N ILE A 378 46.77 -13.00 10.73
CA ILE A 378 46.77 -11.68 11.36
C ILE A 378 47.79 -10.81 10.64
N GLY A 379 47.32 -9.75 9.96
CA GLY A 379 48.20 -8.79 9.31
C GLY A 379 48.92 -7.84 10.29
N GLY A 380 48.40 -7.70 11.51
CA GLY A 380 48.97 -6.90 12.60
C GLY A 380 49.58 -7.75 13.70
N ASN A 381 49.31 -7.39 14.96
CA ASN A 381 49.81 -8.11 16.13
C ASN A 381 48.76 -9.07 16.68
N LEU A 382 49.16 -10.30 17.00
CA LEU A 382 48.38 -11.21 17.83
C LEU A 382 48.77 -11.01 19.29
N LYS A 383 47.80 -10.66 20.15
CA LYS A 383 47.97 -10.61 21.60
C LYS A 383 46.93 -11.52 22.26
N GLU A 384 47.41 -12.54 22.93
CA GLU A 384 46.59 -13.41 23.76
C GLU A 384 46.86 -13.13 25.25
N THR A 385 45.83 -13.23 26.09
CA THR A 385 45.98 -13.06 27.54
C THR A 385 45.11 -14.07 28.26
N VAL A 386 45.75 -15.05 28.90
CA VAL A 386 45.09 -16.09 29.67
C VAL A 386 45.40 -15.90 31.15
N LYS A 387 44.36 -15.80 31.98
CA LYS A 387 44.50 -15.54 33.44
C LYS A 387 44.74 -16.80 34.26
N LYS A 388 44.51 -17.96 33.67
CA LYS A 388 44.65 -19.29 34.30
C LYS A 388 45.54 -20.17 33.40
N ASN A 389 45.39 -21.47 33.52
CA ASN A 389 46.20 -22.43 32.78
C ASN A 389 45.86 -22.42 31.28
N VAL A 390 46.88 -22.66 30.47
CA VAL A 390 46.79 -22.99 29.05
C VAL A 390 47.25 -24.44 28.90
N ASP A 391 46.52 -25.23 28.13
CA ASP A 391 46.87 -26.61 27.77
C ASP A 391 46.75 -26.77 26.25
N GLU A 392 47.89 -26.99 25.59
CA GLU A 392 48.00 -27.14 24.14
C GLU A 392 48.50 -28.55 23.82
N ASN A 393 47.60 -29.37 23.28
CA ASN A 393 47.89 -30.76 22.93
C ASN A 393 47.94 -30.92 21.40
N TYR A 394 49.10 -31.24 20.86
CA TYR A 394 49.31 -31.47 19.43
C TYR A 394 49.44 -32.97 19.13
N GLY A 395 48.56 -33.52 18.31
CA GLY A 395 48.47 -34.97 18.04
C GLY A 395 47.45 -35.32 16.98
N ASN A 396 47.55 -36.52 16.39
CA ASN A 396 46.73 -36.93 15.23
C ASN A 396 45.31 -37.44 15.60
N GLY A 397 44.73 -36.94 16.70
CA GLY A 397 43.30 -37.14 17.02
C GLY A 397 42.86 -38.53 17.55
N VAL A 398 43.77 -39.45 17.91
CA VAL A 398 43.40 -40.80 18.41
C VAL A 398 44.05 -41.08 19.78
N PRO A 399 43.36 -41.76 20.72
CA PRO A 399 43.97 -42.16 21.98
C PRO A 399 45.18 -43.08 21.76
N ASN A 400 46.35 -42.68 22.28
CA ASN A 400 47.59 -43.44 22.49
C ASN A 400 48.80 -43.34 21.53
N PHE A 401 48.85 -42.63 20.39
CA PHE A 401 50.10 -42.39 19.59
C PHE A 401 49.82 -41.40 18.42
N PRO A 402 50.80 -40.87 17.64
CA PRO A 402 52.09 -40.20 17.91
C PRO A 402 51.93 -38.65 18.00
N PRO A 403 52.94 -37.89 18.46
CA PRO A 403 52.87 -36.42 18.48
C PRO A 403 52.70 -35.85 17.07
N GLY A 404 51.76 -34.92 16.91
CA GLY A 404 51.72 -34.05 15.75
C GLY A 404 52.89 -33.06 15.82
N ASN A 405 53.27 -32.49 14.69
CA ASN A 405 54.32 -31.47 14.68
C ASN A 405 53.76 -30.14 15.19
N HIS A 406 54.32 -29.62 16.28
CA HIS A 406 54.22 -28.21 16.60
C HIS A 406 55.46 -27.51 16.03
N THR A 407 55.28 -26.64 15.05
CA THR A 407 56.38 -25.88 14.43
C THR A 407 56.16 -24.40 14.64
N THR A 408 57.11 -23.75 15.30
CA THR A 408 57.15 -22.29 15.43
C THR A 408 58.33 -21.76 14.62
N LEU A 409 58.08 -20.96 13.59
CA LEU A 409 59.12 -20.23 12.87
C LEU A 409 59.06 -18.75 13.26
N VAL A 410 60.19 -18.20 13.72
CA VAL A 410 60.32 -16.78 14.09
C VAL A 410 61.34 -16.13 13.18
N TYR A 411 60.88 -15.27 12.28
CA TYR A 411 61.75 -14.49 11.39
C TYR A 411 62.26 -13.18 12.04
N GLY A 412 61.66 -12.78 13.17
CA GLY A 412 62.09 -11.62 13.95
C GLY A 412 63.39 -11.84 14.74
N SER A 413 63.86 -10.82 15.44
CA SER A 413 65.16 -10.83 16.13
C SER A 413 65.25 -11.75 17.35
N SER A 414 64.12 -12.15 17.96
CA SER A 414 64.10 -12.96 19.17
C SER A 414 62.77 -13.69 19.40
N MET A 415 62.84 -14.90 19.93
CA MET A 415 61.74 -15.59 20.62
C MET A 415 62.06 -15.59 22.12
N LEU A 416 61.12 -15.16 22.97
CA LEU A 416 61.34 -15.03 24.42
C LEU A 416 60.29 -15.80 25.19
N SER A 417 60.73 -16.65 26.12
CA SER A 417 59.89 -17.35 27.09
C SER A 417 60.36 -17.01 28.50
N ASN A 418 59.64 -16.14 29.20
CA ASN A 418 59.98 -15.71 30.56
C ASN A 418 59.13 -16.46 31.59
N VAL A 419 59.77 -17.28 32.42
CA VAL A 419 59.10 -18.07 33.46
C VAL A 419 59.68 -17.72 34.81
N THR A 420 58.85 -17.20 35.72
CA THR A 420 59.26 -16.84 37.09
C THR A 420 59.30 -18.05 38.03
N GLY A 421 58.53 -19.08 37.72
CA GLY A 421 58.49 -20.35 38.45
C GLY A 421 59.37 -21.43 37.82
N LYS A 422 58.97 -22.69 38.00
CA LYS A 422 59.64 -23.83 37.39
C LYS A 422 59.31 -23.90 35.89
N TYR A 423 60.33 -23.85 35.05
CA TYR A 423 60.25 -24.25 33.64
C TYR A 423 60.74 -25.70 33.50
N THR A 424 60.02 -26.55 32.78
CA THR A 424 60.41 -27.95 32.55
C THR A 424 60.17 -28.31 31.10
N LEU A 425 61.22 -28.79 30.45
CA LEU A 425 61.18 -29.34 29.10
C LEU A 425 61.51 -30.82 29.20
N THR A 426 60.64 -31.68 28.67
CA THR A 426 60.81 -33.13 28.67
C THR A 426 60.72 -33.63 27.24
N VAL A 427 61.71 -34.38 26.78
CA VAL A 427 61.72 -35.00 25.45
C VAL A 427 61.90 -36.49 25.65
N LYS A 428 61.03 -37.29 25.03
CA LYS A 428 61.05 -38.77 25.14
C LYS A 428 62.02 -39.43 24.15
N ASP A 429 62.46 -38.67 23.16
CA ASP A 429 63.36 -39.06 22.09
C ASP A 429 64.51 -38.02 22.00
N ASP A 430 65.13 -37.87 20.84
CA ASP A 430 66.22 -36.92 20.64
C ASP A 430 65.78 -35.45 20.78
N MET A 431 66.47 -34.72 21.66
CA MET A 431 66.44 -33.25 21.69
C MET A 431 67.63 -32.71 20.88
N LYS A 432 67.35 -31.98 19.81
CA LYS A 432 68.38 -31.29 19.00
C LYS A 432 68.24 -29.78 19.12
N ILE A 433 69.30 -29.13 19.61
CA ILE A 433 69.45 -27.68 19.62
C ILE A 433 70.65 -27.34 18.74
N SER A 434 70.47 -26.44 17.77
CA SER A 434 71.54 -26.03 16.86
C SER A 434 71.43 -24.56 16.54
N THR A 435 72.58 -23.88 16.43
CA THR A 435 72.70 -22.49 15.99
C THR A 435 73.83 -22.39 14.98
N THR A 436 73.74 -21.43 14.06
CA THR A 436 74.81 -21.09 13.12
C THR A 436 75.81 -20.07 13.71
N ALA A 437 75.53 -19.57 14.92
CA ALA A 437 76.33 -18.59 15.64
C ALA A 437 76.62 -19.06 17.09
N ASN A 438 76.70 -18.15 18.06
CA ASN A 438 76.99 -18.47 19.46
C ASN A 438 75.75 -19.02 20.18
N TYR A 439 75.93 -20.12 20.93
CA TYR A 439 74.97 -20.60 21.92
C TYR A 439 75.46 -20.22 23.31
N ASN A 440 74.75 -19.32 23.98
CA ASN A 440 75.06 -18.88 25.35
C ASN A 440 74.03 -19.43 26.32
N LEU A 441 74.46 -20.33 27.20
CA LEU A 441 73.65 -20.83 28.32
C LEU A 441 74.28 -20.31 29.63
N ASN A 442 73.52 -19.53 30.40
CA ASN A 442 73.96 -19.01 31.69
C ASN A 442 73.09 -19.60 32.80
N VAL A 443 73.71 -20.26 33.78
CA VAL A 443 73.05 -20.92 34.91
C VAL A 443 73.63 -20.35 36.20
N THR A 444 72.79 -19.68 37.00
CA THR A 444 73.21 -18.97 38.22
C THR A 444 72.97 -19.78 39.51
N GLY A 445 72.64 -21.08 39.40
CA GLY A 445 72.45 -22.02 40.50
C GLY A 445 73.08 -23.40 40.21
N ASN A 446 72.75 -24.43 41.00
CA ASN A 446 73.28 -25.79 40.79
C ASN A 446 72.64 -26.45 39.57
N SER A 447 73.48 -26.86 38.60
CA SER A 447 73.11 -27.82 37.55
C SER A 447 73.30 -29.23 38.09
N THR A 448 72.26 -30.07 38.03
CA THR A 448 72.30 -31.48 38.46
C THR A 448 71.88 -32.40 37.35
#